data_AF-A0A7V1QUS5-F1
#
_entry.id   AF-A0A7V1QUS5-F1
#
_cell.length_a   1.000
_cell.length_b   1.000
_cell.length_c   1.000
_cell.angle_alpha   90.00
_cell.angle_beta   90.00
_cell.angle_gamma   90.00
#
_symmetry.space_group_name_H-M   'P 1'
#
loop_
_entity.id
_entity.type
_entity.pdbx_description
1 polymer ?
#
loop_
_entity_poly.entity_id
_entity_poly.type
_entity_poly.pdbx_seq_one_letter_code
_entity_poly.pdbx_strand_id
1 'polypeptide(L)'
;MVLQQKPERQLVEEAFAAGRLYVEDEHGFHHGMYAVCPNDGGHAQPYRPVWKRDARGRYIDHVLFHCDNCGRTWEAKPEEIHFY
;
A
#
# COMPACT_ATOMS: atom_id res chain seq x y z
N MET A 1 16.13 9.29 9.30
CA MET A 1 15.26 9.38 8.11
C MET A 1 15.06 7.98 7.51
N VAL A 2 14.17 7.15 8.08
CA VAL A 2 14.00 5.73 7.68
C VAL A 2 13.38 5.58 6.29
N LEU A 3 12.49 6.50 5.88
CA LEU A 3 11.83 6.45 4.56
C LEU A 3 12.79 6.67 3.37
N GLN A 4 13.95 7.29 3.59
CA GLN A 4 14.96 7.50 2.53
C GLN A 4 15.98 6.36 2.40
N GLN A 5 15.95 5.37 3.30
CA GLN A 5 17.00 4.34 3.36
C GLN A 5 16.58 2.99 2.77
N LYS A 6 15.28 2.78 2.55
CA LYS A 6 14.73 1.54 1.95
C LYS A 6 13.93 1.86 0.69
N PRO A 7 13.99 1.03 -0.35
CA PRO A 7 13.08 1.15 -1.50
C PRO A 7 11.62 1.11 -1.04
N GLU A 8 10.75 1.96 -1.62
CA GLU A 8 9.32 2.01 -1.25
C GLU A 8 8.65 0.64 -1.29
N ARG A 9 8.95 -0.15 -2.34
CA ARG A 9 8.50 -1.55 -2.46
C ARG A 9 8.75 -2.36 -1.19
N GLN A 10 9.95 -2.27 -0.61
CA GLN A 10 10.30 -3.04 0.58
C GLN A 10 9.49 -2.57 1.80
N LEU A 11 9.24 -1.26 1.91
CA LEU A 11 8.40 -0.69 2.96
C LEU A 11 6.94 -1.17 2.83
N VAL A 12 6.42 -1.28 1.61
CA VAL A 12 5.09 -1.82 1.33
C VAL A 12 5.02 -3.31 1.71
N GLU A 13 5.99 -4.11 1.31
CA GLU A 13 6.07 -5.55 1.64
C GLU A 13 6.14 -5.76 3.17
N GLU A 14 6.95 -4.98 3.88
CA GLU A 14 7.06 -5.03 5.35
C GLU A 14 5.75 -4.61 6.04
N ALA A 15 5.07 -3.57 5.53
CA ALA A 15 3.77 -3.16 6.03
C ALA A 15 2.71 -4.25 5.80
N PHE A 16 2.67 -4.86 4.63
CA PHE A 16 1.74 -5.94 4.29
C PHE A 16 1.95 -7.19 5.14
N ALA A 17 3.20 -7.59 5.36
CA ALA A 17 3.57 -8.67 6.27
C ALA A 17 3.09 -8.40 7.71
N ALA A 18 3.10 -7.14 8.13
CA ALA A 18 2.58 -6.68 9.42
C ALA A 18 1.06 -6.44 9.44
N GLY A 19 0.35 -6.62 8.32
CA GLY A 19 -1.09 -6.38 8.23
C GLY A 19 -1.49 -4.90 8.25
N ARG A 20 -0.61 -4.01 7.78
CA ARG A 20 -0.80 -2.55 7.76
C ARG A 20 -0.86 -2.01 6.34
N LEU A 21 -1.61 -0.91 6.17
CA LEU A 21 -1.74 -0.14 4.92
C LEU A 21 -1.10 1.25 5.02
N TYR A 22 -0.13 1.37 5.92
CA TYR A 22 0.61 2.60 6.19
C TYR A 22 2.00 2.22 6.71
N VAL A 23 2.92 3.19 6.66
CA VAL A 23 4.22 3.12 7.33
C VAL A 23 4.33 4.25 8.34
N GLU A 24 5.10 4.02 9.40
CA GLU A 24 5.35 5.01 10.47
C GLU A 24 6.79 5.51 10.36
N ASP A 25 6.99 6.82 10.45
CA ASP A 25 8.32 7.45 10.45
C ASP A 25 8.95 7.51 11.85
N GLU A 26 10.16 8.06 11.95
CA GLU A 26 10.89 8.20 13.23
C GLU A 26 10.20 9.14 14.24
N HIS A 27 9.27 9.97 13.78
CA HIS A 27 8.50 10.91 14.60
C HIS A 27 7.11 10.37 14.97
N GLY A 28 6.78 9.14 14.55
CA GLY A 28 5.46 8.53 14.77
C GLY A 28 4.40 8.99 13.77
N PHE A 29 4.76 9.67 12.69
CA PHE A 29 3.82 10.09 11.65
C PHE A 29 3.47 8.92 10.73
N HIS A 30 2.18 8.76 10.42
CA HIS A 30 1.68 7.67 9.57
C HIS A 30 1.54 8.13 8.13
N HIS A 31 2.34 7.55 7.25
CA HIS A 31 2.25 7.75 5.82
C HIS A 31 1.31 6.72 5.19
N GLY A 32 0.18 7.21 4.68
CA GLY A 32 -0.79 6.39 3.97
C GLY A 32 -0.30 5.98 2.59
N MET A 33 -0.74 4.81 2.13
CA MET A 33 -0.43 4.30 0.80
C MET A 33 -1.36 4.88 -0.26
N TYR A 34 -0.88 5.02 -1.50
CA TYR A 34 -1.69 5.28 -2.69
C TYR A 34 -1.14 4.53 -3.92
N ALA A 35 -1.98 4.37 -4.94
CA ALA A 35 -1.56 3.91 -6.26
C ALA A 35 -2.04 4.90 -7.32
N VAL A 36 -1.33 4.98 -8.45
CA VAL A 36 -1.71 5.83 -9.58
C VAL A 36 -2.73 5.10 -10.44
N CYS A 37 -3.86 5.75 -10.73
CA CYS A 37 -4.90 5.15 -11.54
C CYS A 37 -4.43 4.91 -12.97
N PRO A 38 -4.53 3.67 -13.49
CA PRO A 38 -4.10 3.36 -14.85
C PRO A 38 -5.02 3.97 -15.93
N ASN A 39 -6.16 4.54 -15.54
CA ASN A 39 -7.12 5.13 -16.47
C ASN A 39 -6.91 6.64 -16.68
N ASP A 40 -6.66 7.38 -15.61
CA ASP A 40 -6.64 8.85 -15.63
C ASP A 40 -5.44 9.48 -14.89
N GLY A 41 -4.56 8.66 -14.31
CA GLY A 41 -3.40 9.13 -13.54
C GLY A 41 -3.73 9.71 -12.16
N GLY A 42 -5.01 9.68 -11.73
CA GLY A 42 -5.41 10.16 -10.41
C GLY A 42 -4.86 9.29 -9.28
N HIS A 43 -4.63 9.89 -8.11
CA HIS A 43 -4.26 9.12 -6.93
C HIS A 43 -5.47 8.34 -6.41
N ALA A 44 -5.31 7.04 -6.21
CA ALA A 44 -6.33 6.17 -5.64
C ALA A 44 -5.92 5.69 -4.26
N GLN A 45 -6.91 5.59 -3.38
CA GLN A 45 -6.72 5.12 -2.02
C GLN A 45 -6.92 3.60 -1.93
N PRO A 46 -6.27 2.94 -0.95
CA PRO A 46 -6.55 1.56 -0.61
C PRO A 46 -8.04 1.38 -0.30
N TYR A 47 -8.72 0.53 -1.08
CA TYR A 47 -10.14 0.25 -0.90
C TYR A 47 -10.35 -1.03 -0.09
N ARG A 48 -9.63 -2.11 -0.44
CA ARG A 48 -9.82 -3.40 0.22
C ARG A 48 -8.53 -4.23 0.26
N PRO A 49 -7.99 -4.53 1.46
CA PRO A 49 -6.89 -5.50 1.58
C PRO A 49 -7.40 -6.92 1.36
N VAL A 50 -6.61 -7.73 0.66
CA VAL A 50 -6.82 -9.16 0.49
C VAL A 50 -5.85 -9.90 1.39
N TRP A 51 -6.42 -10.65 2.34
CA TRP A 51 -5.66 -11.31 3.40
C TRP A 51 -5.37 -12.77 3.05
N LYS A 52 -4.16 -13.21 3.37
CA LYS A 52 -3.79 -14.63 3.41
C LYS A 52 -3.30 -15.02 4.80
N ARG A 53 -3.15 -16.32 5.03
CA ARG A 53 -2.63 -16.89 6.27
C ARG A 53 -1.64 -17.99 5.95
N ASP A 54 -0.51 -17.98 6.64
CA ASP A 54 0.51 -19.03 6.63
C ASP A 54 0.86 -19.48 8.06
N ALA A 55 1.99 -20.18 8.21
CA ALA A 55 2.49 -20.63 9.52
C ALA A 55 2.94 -19.47 10.44
N ARG A 56 3.21 -18.27 9.91
CA ARG A 56 3.66 -17.08 10.64
C ARG A 56 2.51 -16.18 11.08
N GLY A 57 1.34 -16.32 10.45
CA GLY A 57 0.13 -15.61 10.85
C GLY A 57 -0.68 -15.14 9.66
N ARG A 58 -1.52 -14.12 9.89
CA ARG A 58 -2.30 -13.46 8.84
C ARG A 58 -1.51 -12.27 8.32
N TYR A 59 -1.45 -12.12 6.99
CA TYR A 59 -0.77 -11.03 6.31
C TYR A 59 -1.62 -10.52 5.13
N ILE A 60 -1.34 -9.30 4.67
CA ILE A 60 -1.94 -8.75 3.45
C ILE A 60 -1.14 -9.29 2.25
N ASP A 61 -1.81 -9.94 1.31
CA ASP A 61 -1.17 -10.47 0.09
C ASP A 61 -1.10 -9.38 -0.99
N HIS A 62 -2.21 -8.68 -1.20
CA HIS A 62 -2.33 -7.55 -2.12
C HIS A 62 -3.50 -6.67 -1.70
N VAL A 63 -3.67 -5.53 -2.37
CA VAL A 63 -4.69 -4.53 -2.05
C VAL A 63 -5.42 -4.11 -3.32
N LEU A 64 -6.74 -4.03 -3.24
CA LEU A 64 -7.55 -3.38 -4.26
C LEU A 64 -7.59 -1.88 -3.99
N PHE A 65 -7.33 -1.09 -5.03
CA PHE A 65 -7.41 0.37 -5.03
C PHE A 65 -8.68 0.81 -5.76
N HIS A 66 -9.26 1.92 -5.29
CA HIS A 66 -10.41 2.56 -5.91
C HIS A 66 -10.06 4.00 -6.28
N CYS A 67 -10.26 4.36 -7.56
CA CYS A 67 -10.11 5.73 -8.02
C CYS A 67 -11.44 6.47 -7.92
N ASP A 68 -11.52 7.47 -7.05
CA ASP A 68 -12.72 8.29 -6.88
C ASP A 68 -13.05 9.15 -8.11
N ASN A 69 -12.08 9.39 -9.01
CA ASN A 69 -12.27 10.21 -10.21
C ASN A 69 -12.98 9.44 -11.34
N CYS A 70 -12.52 8.23 -11.68
CA CYS A 70 -13.11 7.42 -12.76
C CYS A 70 -13.92 6.20 -12.28
N GLY A 71 -13.99 5.94 -10.98
CA GLY A 71 -14.70 4.81 -10.37
C GLY A 71 -14.03 3.44 -10.59
N ARG A 72 -12.86 3.39 -11.23
CA ARG A 72 -12.15 2.14 -11.53
C ARG A 72 -11.62 1.52 -10.24
N THR A 73 -11.73 0.19 -10.16
CA THR A 73 -11.10 -0.61 -9.10
C THR A 73 -10.09 -1.56 -9.74
N TRP A 74 -8.90 -1.70 -9.15
CA TRP A 74 -7.87 -2.62 -9.63
C TRP A 74 -6.98 -3.11 -8.49
N GLU A 75 -6.27 -4.21 -8.73
CA GLU A 75 -5.21 -4.70 -7.86
C GLU A 75 -3.90 -4.01 -8.24
N ALA A 76 -3.23 -3.40 -7.26
CA ALA A 76 -1.88 -2.86 -7.44
C ALA A 76 -0.86 -3.77 -6.77
N LYS A 77 0.25 -4.02 -7.45
CA LYS A 77 1.39 -4.75 -6.90
C LYS A 77 2.20 -3.86 -5.97
N PRO A 78 3.01 -4.42 -5.05
CA PRO A 78 3.84 -3.63 -4.15
C PRO A 78 4.75 -2.61 -4.82
N GLU A 79 5.18 -2.84 -6.07
CA GLU A 79 6.02 -1.91 -6.83
C GLU A 79 5.25 -0.70 -7.40
N GLU A 80 3.92 -0.75 -7.40
CA GLU A 80 3.02 0.29 -7.94
C GLU A 80 2.39 1.15 -6.82
N ILE A 81 2.81 0.90 -5.57
CA ILE A 81 2.27 1.53 -4.37
C ILE A 81 3.30 2.50 -3.79
N HIS A 82 2.83 3.69 -3.47
CA HIS A 82 3.63 4.82 -3.00
C HIS A 82 3.06 5.38 -1.69
N PHE A 83 3.79 6.31 -1.06
CA PHE A 83 3.38 6.93 0.21
C PHE A 83 3.19 8.45 0.06
N TYR A 84 2.21 9.01 0.78
CA TYR A 84 2.01 10.46 0.91
C TYR A 84 3.02 11.11 1.87
#